data_AF-A0AAD0HTL7-F1
#
_entry.id   AF-A0AAD0HTL7-F1
#
_cell.length_a   1.000
_cell.length_b   1.000
_cell.length_c   1.000
_cell.angle_alpha   90.00
_cell.angle_beta   90.00
_cell.angle_gamma   90.00
#
_symmetry.space_group_name_H-M   'P 1'
#
loop_
_entity.id
_entity.type
_entity.pdbx_description
1 polymer ?
#
loop_
_entity_poly.entity_id
_entity_poly.type
_entity_poly.pdbx_seq_one_letter_code
_entity_poly.pdbx_strand_id
1 'polypeptide(L)'
;MKKNEYFKEIEKIYKEIKVDIKKRLEEFKNTWEKGSNKDIHLELSFCILTPQSKALNAWQAITNLKKDDLIFKGSAEELVEYLNIVRFKNNKAKYLVELREQMTKKGKIITKDFFNSLPTVYEKRDWIVKNIKGMSYKEAGHFLRNVGFGADVAILDRHILKNLVKLEVIDELPKTLSPKLYLEIEEKMRKYCKFVKIPMDEMDLLLWYKEAGVIFK
;
A
#
# COMPACT_ATOMS: atom_id res chain seq x y z
N MET A 1 26.85 7.19 0.40
CA MET A 1 25.58 7.81 0.82
C MET A 1 25.89 9.11 1.53
N LYS A 2 25.06 10.15 1.36
CA LYS A 2 25.25 11.44 2.02
C LYS A 2 23.91 12.01 2.49
N LYS A 3 23.96 12.85 3.52
CA LYS A 3 22.81 13.66 3.96
C LYS A 3 22.86 15.00 3.21
N ASN A 4 22.32 15.04 2.00
CA ASN A 4 22.31 16.25 1.16
C ASN A 4 21.36 17.33 1.71
N GLU A 5 21.30 18.49 1.06
CA GLU A 5 20.45 19.61 1.51
C GLU A 5 18.98 19.22 1.57
N TYR A 6 18.50 18.48 0.56
CA TYR A 6 17.14 17.98 0.51
C TYR A 6 16.80 17.06 1.68
N PHE A 7 17.72 16.18 2.09
CA PHE A 7 17.54 15.37 3.29
C PHE A 7 17.40 16.24 4.54
N LYS A 8 18.18 17.33 4.68
CA LYS A 8 18.08 18.22 5.85
C LYS A 8 16.71 18.90 5.95
N GLU A 9 16.08 19.23 4.82
CA GLU A 9 14.70 19.73 4.79
C GLU A 9 13.72 18.67 5.29
N ILE A 10 13.82 17.46 4.76
CA ILE A 10 12.95 16.33 5.13
C ILE A 10 13.15 15.93 6.59
N GLU A 11 14.37 15.97 7.12
CA GLU A 11 14.68 15.65 8.51
C GLU A 11 14.00 16.64 9.50
N LYS A 12 13.84 17.92 9.12
CA LYS A 12 13.11 18.90 9.92
C LYS A 12 11.62 18.55 9.99
N ILE A 13 11.00 18.31 8.82
CA ILE A 13 9.59 17.90 8.71
C ILE A 13 9.35 16.63 9.52
N TYR A 14 10.24 15.63 9.39
CA TYR A 14 10.15 14.39 10.13
C TYR A 14 10.10 14.61 11.64
N LYS A 15 10.91 15.51 12.19
CA LYS A 15 10.90 15.82 13.63
C LYS A 15 9.56 16.41 14.08
N GLU A 16 8.92 17.21 13.23
CA GLU A 16 7.63 17.84 13.53
C GLU A 16 6.47 16.82 13.53
N ILE A 17 6.44 15.91 12.55
CA ILE A 17 5.31 14.98 12.34
C ILE A 17 5.56 13.56 12.86
N LYS A 18 6.71 13.31 13.51
CA LYS A 18 7.12 11.96 13.94
C LYS A 18 6.07 11.25 14.78
N VAL A 19 5.41 11.98 15.67
CA VAL A 19 4.37 11.44 16.56
C VAL A 19 3.17 10.95 15.74
N ASP A 20 2.74 11.73 14.76
CA ASP A 20 1.61 11.38 13.89
C ASP A 20 1.93 10.20 12.96
N ILE A 21 3.17 10.15 12.43
CA ILE A 21 3.66 8.99 11.67
C ILE A 21 3.59 7.73 12.53
N LYS A 22 4.15 7.77 13.73
CA LYS A 22 4.16 6.61 14.63
C LYS A 22 2.75 6.17 15.00
N LYS A 23 1.85 7.12 15.27
CA LYS A 23 0.44 6.83 15.54
C LYS A 23 -0.22 6.12 14.36
N ARG A 24 0.00 6.59 13.13
CA ARG A 24 -0.56 5.94 11.93
C ARG A 24 0.03 4.55 11.69
N LEU A 25 1.33 4.34 11.90
CA LEU A 25 1.93 3.00 11.80
C LEU A 25 1.38 2.05 12.86
N GLU A 26 1.11 2.54 14.06
CA GLU A 26 0.47 1.76 15.12
C GLU A 26 -0.97 1.38 14.74
N GLU A 27 -1.74 2.29 14.12
CA GLU A 27 -3.06 1.97 13.55
C GLU A 27 -2.97 0.83 12.52
N PHE A 28 -1.96 0.82 11.64
CA PHE A 28 -1.77 -0.27 10.68
C PHE A 28 -1.43 -1.61 11.33
N LYS A 29 -0.59 -1.63 12.37
CA LYS A 29 -0.34 -2.85 13.15
C LYS A 29 -1.61 -3.37 13.80
N ASN A 30 -2.39 -2.47 14.40
CA ASN A 30 -3.67 -2.82 15.03
C ASN A 30 -4.68 -3.39 14.02
N THR A 31 -4.67 -2.94 12.76
CA THR A 31 -5.48 -3.55 11.69
C THR A 31 -5.18 -5.04 11.54
N TRP A 32 -3.91 -5.44 11.60
CA TRP A 32 -3.56 -6.86 11.56
C TRP A 32 -3.81 -7.58 12.87
N GLU A 33 -3.39 -7.03 14.00
CA GLU A 33 -3.50 -7.72 15.29
C GLU A 33 -4.96 -7.94 15.70
N LYS A 34 -5.79 -6.89 15.57
CA LYS A 34 -7.18 -6.86 16.06
C LYS A 34 -8.21 -7.08 14.96
N GLY A 35 -7.85 -6.89 13.69
CA GLY A 35 -8.79 -7.01 12.57
C GLY A 35 -9.18 -8.44 12.26
N SER A 36 -10.41 -8.60 11.76
CA SER A 36 -10.94 -9.87 11.27
C SER A 36 -10.47 -10.18 9.85
N ASN A 37 -10.76 -11.40 9.35
CA ASN A 37 -10.59 -11.73 7.94
C ASN A 37 -11.28 -10.72 7.00
N LYS A 38 -12.45 -10.19 7.37
CA LYS A 38 -13.17 -9.18 6.59
C LYS A 38 -12.44 -7.83 6.60
N ASP A 39 -11.82 -7.44 7.71
CA ASP A 39 -11.09 -6.17 7.78
C ASP A 39 -9.82 -6.20 6.93
N ILE A 40 -9.07 -7.31 6.97
CA ILE A 40 -7.91 -7.49 6.08
C ILE A 40 -8.33 -7.57 4.61
N HIS A 41 -9.48 -8.21 4.33
CA HIS A 41 -10.03 -8.23 2.97
C HIS A 41 -10.31 -6.82 2.45
N LEU A 42 -10.91 -5.95 3.28
CA LEU A 42 -11.20 -4.56 2.91
C LEU A 42 -9.95 -3.75 2.61
N GLU A 43 -8.87 -3.94 3.37
CA GLU A 43 -7.58 -3.30 3.10
C GLU A 43 -6.99 -3.73 1.76
N LEU A 44 -7.07 -5.02 1.45
CA LEU A 44 -6.60 -5.54 0.16
C LEU A 44 -7.46 -5.06 -1.00
N SER A 45 -8.79 -5.05 -0.82
CA SER A 45 -9.74 -4.48 -1.78
C SER A 45 -9.47 -2.99 -2.02
N PHE A 46 -9.15 -2.23 -0.97
CA PHE A 46 -8.75 -0.83 -1.11
C PHE A 46 -7.55 -0.67 -2.03
N CYS A 47 -6.50 -1.47 -1.85
CA CYS A 47 -5.31 -1.41 -2.70
C CYS A 47 -5.56 -1.80 -4.17
N ILE A 48 -6.57 -2.63 -4.48
CA ILE A 48 -7.01 -2.86 -5.88
C ILE A 48 -7.59 -1.59 -6.51
N LEU A 49 -8.16 -0.69 -5.71
CA LEU A 49 -8.78 0.55 -6.19
C LEU A 49 -7.80 1.71 -6.35
N THR A 50 -6.62 1.67 -5.74
CA THR A 50 -5.66 2.80 -5.76
C THR A 50 -4.90 3.02 -7.08
N PRO A 51 -4.67 2.02 -7.97
CA PRO A 51 -4.02 2.26 -9.25
C PRO A 51 -4.71 3.37 -10.04
N GLN A 52 -3.95 4.42 -10.35
CA GLN A 52 -4.40 5.60 -11.09
C GLN A 52 -5.67 6.27 -10.50
N SER A 53 -5.86 6.20 -9.19
CA SER A 53 -6.99 6.84 -8.50
C SER A 53 -6.51 7.55 -7.24
N LYS A 54 -7.21 8.61 -6.84
CA LYS A 54 -6.93 9.28 -5.57
C LYS A 54 -7.25 8.33 -4.42
N ALA A 55 -6.34 8.21 -3.46
CA ALA A 55 -6.50 7.30 -2.31
C ALA A 55 -7.79 7.61 -1.52
N LEU A 56 -8.14 8.89 -1.36
CA LEU A 56 -9.40 9.29 -0.72
C LEU A 56 -10.65 8.80 -1.46
N ASN A 57 -10.68 8.89 -2.79
CA ASN A 57 -11.81 8.39 -3.58
C ASN A 57 -11.90 6.86 -3.50
N ALA A 58 -10.77 6.16 -3.58
CA ALA A 58 -10.72 4.71 -3.42
C ALA A 58 -11.23 4.27 -2.04
N TRP A 59 -10.87 5.00 -0.99
CA TRP A 59 -11.36 4.74 0.36
C TRP A 59 -12.86 5.03 0.51
N GLN A 60 -13.33 6.14 -0.05
CA GLN A 60 -14.75 6.47 -0.09
C GLN A 60 -15.56 5.37 -0.81
N ALA A 61 -15.06 4.84 -1.92
CA ALA A 61 -15.71 3.75 -2.65
C ALA A 61 -15.80 2.47 -1.80
N ILE A 62 -14.69 2.04 -1.18
CA ILE A 62 -14.68 0.85 -0.29
C ILE A 62 -15.61 1.03 0.91
N THR A 63 -15.59 2.19 1.56
CA THR A 63 -16.43 2.45 2.73
C THR A 63 -17.91 2.44 2.38
N ASN A 64 -18.30 2.96 1.21
CA ASN A 64 -19.68 2.86 0.75
C ASN A 64 -20.07 1.42 0.41
N LEU A 65 -19.23 0.68 -0.31
CA LEU A 65 -19.47 -0.75 -0.58
C LEU A 65 -19.57 -1.60 0.71
N LYS A 66 -18.85 -1.21 1.78
CA LYS A 66 -18.93 -1.89 3.08
C LYS A 66 -20.26 -1.63 3.79
N LYS A 67 -20.82 -0.41 3.72
CA LYS A 67 -22.07 -0.03 4.40
C LYS A 67 -23.23 -0.95 4.02
N ASP A 68 -23.31 -1.32 2.74
CA ASP A 68 -24.37 -2.18 2.21
C ASP A 68 -23.97 -3.66 2.12
N ASP A 69 -22.81 -4.02 2.70
CA ASP A 69 -22.18 -5.35 2.66
C ASP A 69 -21.88 -5.84 1.21
N LEU A 70 -22.01 -4.96 0.21
CA LEU A 70 -21.82 -5.26 -1.22
C LEU A 70 -20.42 -5.77 -1.53
N ILE A 71 -19.39 -5.24 -0.87
CA ILE A 71 -18.02 -5.76 -1.05
C ILE A 71 -17.93 -7.27 -0.76
N PHE A 72 -18.78 -7.80 0.13
CA PHE A 72 -18.77 -9.21 0.54
C PHE A 72 -19.81 -10.09 -0.16
N LYS A 73 -20.78 -9.52 -0.89
CA LYS A 73 -21.85 -10.30 -1.53
C LYS A 73 -22.28 -9.83 -2.92
N GLY A 74 -22.05 -8.57 -3.25
CA GLY A 74 -22.57 -7.92 -4.46
C GLY A 74 -21.87 -8.38 -5.74
N SER A 75 -22.56 -8.30 -6.87
CA SER A 75 -22.02 -8.60 -8.20
C SER A 75 -21.10 -7.49 -8.71
N ALA A 76 -20.34 -7.75 -9.77
CA ALA A 76 -19.49 -6.73 -10.37
C ALA A 76 -20.31 -5.53 -10.88
N GLU A 77 -21.52 -5.78 -11.41
CA GLU A 77 -22.46 -4.78 -11.90
C GLU A 77 -22.94 -3.88 -10.75
N GLU A 78 -23.30 -4.45 -9.60
CA GLU A 78 -23.68 -3.68 -8.42
C GLU A 78 -22.52 -2.85 -7.88
N LEU A 79 -21.31 -3.41 -7.90
CA LEU A 79 -20.10 -2.72 -7.43
C LEU A 79 -19.77 -1.50 -8.30
N VAL A 80 -19.91 -1.61 -9.62
CA VAL A 80 -19.56 -0.54 -10.58
C VAL A 80 -20.22 0.80 -10.25
N GLU A 81 -21.45 0.79 -9.73
CA GLU A 81 -22.20 2.00 -9.39
C GLU A 81 -21.55 2.81 -8.25
N TYR A 82 -20.85 2.14 -7.34
CA TYR A 82 -20.11 2.77 -6.24
C TYR A 82 -18.69 3.17 -6.66
N LEU A 83 -18.19 2.58 -7.75
CA LEU A 83 -16.85 2.80 -8.27
C LEU A 83 -16.76 3.96 -9.28
N ASN A 84 -17.83 4.72 -9.50
CA ASN A 84 -17.85 5.89 -10.41
C ASN A 84 -16.78 6.95 -10.07
N ILE A 85 -16.35 7.02 -8.81
CA ILE A 85 -15.33 7.95 -8.32
C ILE A 85 -13.88 7.45 -8.47
N VAL A 86 -13.68 6.24 -9.00
CA VAL A 86 -12.36 5.65 -9.30
C VAL A 86 -12.21 5.34 -10.80
N ARG A 87 -10.98 5.43 -11.32
CA ARG A 87 -10.71 5.10 -12.73
C ARG A 87 -10.75 3.60 -12.97
N PHE A 88 -11.15 3.19 -14.18
CA PHE A 88 -11.24 1.79 -14.61
C PHE A 88 -12.24 0.96 -13.77
N LYS A 89 -13.35 1.59 -13.37
CA LYS A 89 -14.37 1.03 -12.48
C LYS A 89 -14.82 -0.39 -12.85
N ASN A 90 -15.04 -0.66 -14.14
CA ASN A 90 -15.51 -1.96 -14.62
C ASN A 90 -14.50 -3.09 -14.34
N ASN A 91 -13.21 -2.86 -14.64
CA ASN A 91 -12.17 -3.85 -14.38
C ASN A 91 -11.94 -4.02 -12.88
N LYS A 92 -11.94 -2.92 -12.13
CA LYS A 92 -11.76 -2.96 -10.68
C LYS A 92 -12.90 -3.70 -9.98
N ALA A 93 -14.15 -3.51 -10.39
CA ALA A 93 -15.28 -4.28 -9.86
C ALA A 93 -15.10 -5.78 -10.07
N LYS A 94 -14.71 -6.19 -11.30
CA LYS A 94 -14.38 -7.60 -11.60
C LYS A 94 -13.26 -8.12 -10.71
N TYR A 95 -12.17 -7.37 -10.54
CA TYR A 95 -11.05 -7.79 -9.70
C TYR A 95 -11.42 -7.90 -8.22
N LEU A 96 -12.32 -7.05 -7.72
CA LEU A 96 -12.84 -7.16 -6.35
C LEU A 96 -13.65 -8.44 -6.15
N VAL A 97 -14.51 -8.80 -7.10
CA VAL A 97 -15.30 -10.05 -7.06
C VAL A 97 -14.38 -11.27 -7.15
N GLU A 98 -13.43 -11.27 -8.08
CA GLU A 98 -12.45 -12.36 -8.21
C GLU A 98 -11.61 -12.53 -6.93
N LEU A 99 -11.14 -11.42 -6.33
CA LEU A 99 -10.44 -11.47 -5.05
C LEU A 99 -11.32 -12.08 -3.95
N ARG A 100 -12.58 -11.67 -3.87
CA ARG A 100 -13.54 -12.19 -2.89
C ARG A 100 -13.69 -13.71 -3.03
N GLU A 101 -13.86 -14.20 -4.25
CA GLU A 101 -13.98 -15.63 -4.54
C GLU A 101 -12.71 -16.39 -4.14
N GLN A 102 -11.54 -15.88 -4.52
CA GLN A 102 -10.24 -16.48 -4.13
C GLN A 102 -10.05 -16.54 -2.61
N MET A 103 -10.56 -15.55 -1.89
CA MET A 103 -10.45 -15.43 -0.43
C MET A 103 -11.65 -16.02 0.32
N THR A 104 -12.55 -16.74 -0.36
CA THR A 104 -13.71 -17.38 0.27
C THR A 104 -13.52 -18.89 0.35
N LYS A 105 -13.59 -19.45 1.56
CA LYS A 105 -13.57 -20.90 1.79
C LYS A 105 -14.76 -21.30 2.65
N LYS A 106 -15.55 -22.26 2.18
CA LYS A 106 -16.78 -22.73 2.87
C LYS A 106 -17.72 -21.55 3.24
N GLY A 107 -17.90 -20.61 2.31
CA GLY A 107 -18.77 -19.43 2.49
C GLY A 107 -18.24 -18.36 3.45
N LYS A 108 -16.99 -18.45 3.91
CA LYS A 108 -16.38 -17.46 4.80
C LYS A 108 -15.14 -16.84 4.15
N ILE A 109 -14.98 -15.53 4.35
CA ILE A 109 -13.76 -14.81 3.97
C ILE A 109 -12.62 -15.26 4.90
N ILE A 110 -11.47 -15.61 4.32
CA ILE A 110 -10.29 -16.17 5.00
C ILE A 110 -9.01 -15.37 4.74
N THR A 111 -9.10 -14.12 4.29
CA THR A 111 -7.93 -13.32 3.84
C THR A 111 -6.79 -13.28 4.85
N LYS A 112 -7.08 -13.00 6.13
CA LYS A 112 -6.08 -12.93 7.20
C LYS A 112 -5.48 -14.31 7.47
N ASP A 113 -6.32 -15.33 7.60
CA ASP A 113 -5.88 -16.70 7.87
C ASP A 113 -5.00 -17.25 6.74
N PHE A 114 -5.36 -16.93 5.49
CA PHE A 114 -4.58 -17.25 4.31
C PHE A 114 -3.20 -16.60 4.37
N PHE A 115 -3.12 -15.28 4.57
CA PHE A 115 -1.82 -14.60 4.63
C PHE A 115 -1.00 -14.99 5.87
N ASN A 116 -1.63 -15.39 6.99
CA ASN A 116 -0.94 -15.99 8.14
C ASN A 116 -0.22 -17.30 7.79
N SER A 117 -0.71 -18.05 6.80
CA SER A 117 -0.05 -19.29 6.35
C SER A 117 1.21 -19.05 5.51
N LEU A 118 1.45 -17.81 5.05
CA LEU A 118 2.66 -17.45 4.33
C LEU A 118 3.73 -16.96 5.31
N PRO A 119 4.93 -17.57 5.34
CA PRO A 119 5.92 -17.33 6.40
C PRO A 119 6.43 -15.89 6.41
N THR A 120 6.87 -15.39 5.26
CA THR A 120 7.52 -14.09 5.17
C THR A 120 6.65 -13.01 4.53
N VAL A 121 6.96 -11.75 4.80
CA VAL A 121 6.36 -10.59 4.12
C VAL A 121 6.64 -10.60 2.61
N TYR A 122 7.82 -11.09 2.21
CA TYR A 122 8.20 -11.23 0.81
C TYR A 122 7.33 -12.26 0.08
N GLU A 123 7.09 -13.42 0.69
CA GLU A 123 6.18 -14.43 0.12
C GLU A 123 4.73 -13.93 0.04
N LYS A 124 4.26 -13.19 1.05
CA LYS A 124 2.95 -12.52 0.98
C LYS A 124 2.88 -11.58 -0.22
N ARG A 125 3.93 -10.76 -0.41
CA ARG A 125 4.02 -9.79 -1.52
C ARG A 125 4.03 -10.49 -2.86
N ASP A 126 4.90 -11.47 -3.05
CA ASP A 126 5.07 -12.18 -4.31
C ASP A 126 3.80 -12.95 -4.67
N TRP A 127 3.10 -13.51 -3.67
CA TRP A 127 1.80 -14.14 -3.88
C TRP A 127 0.77 -13.14 -4.39
N ILE A 128 0.68 -11.93 -3.80
CA ILE A 128 -0.24 -10.88 -4.26
C ILE A 128 0.03 -10.51 -5.71
N VAL A 129 1.30 -10.23 -6.05
CA VAL A 129 1.70 -9.81 -7.40
C VAL A 129 1.37 -10.87 -8.44
N LYS A 130 1.51 -12.16 -8.08
CA LYS A 130 1.25 -13.28 -8.99
C LYS A 130 -0.23 -13.59 -9.16
N ASN A 131 -1.05 -13.44 -8.12
CA ASN A 131 -2.39 -14.03 -8.09
C ASN A 131 -3.54 -13.00 -8.08
N ILE A 132 -3.27 -11.75 -7.70
CA ILE A 132 -4.31 -10.72 -7.62
C ILE A 132 -4.21 -9.78 -8.82
N LYS A 133 -5.25 -9.75 -9.65
CA LYS A 133 -5.32 -8.87 -10.81
C LYS A 133 -5.32 -7.40 -10.41
N GLY A 134 -4.60 -6.59 -11.18
CA GLY A 134 -4.49 -5.15 -10.97
C GLY A 134 -3.47 -4.74 -9.88
N MET A 135 -2.76 -5.70 -9.27
CA MET A 135 -1.76 -5.45 -8.24
C MET A 135 -0.33 -5.66 -8.80
N SER A 136 0.54 -4.67 -8.61
CA SER A 136 1.99 -4.81 -8.80
C SER A 136 2.71 -4.83 -7.46
N TYR A 137 4.05 -4.87 -7.47
CA TYR A 137 4.86 -4.78 -6.25
C TYR A 137 4.52 -3.55 -5.40
N LYS A 138 4.18 -2.43 -6.04
CA LYS A 138 3.77 -1.21 -5.33
C LYS A 138 2.45 -1.41 -4.60
N GLU A 139 1.39 -1.88 -5.26
CA GLU A 139 0.11 -2.10 -4.57
C GLU A 139 0.20 -3.22 -3.53
N ALA A 140 1.02 -4.26 -3.77
CA ALA A 140 1.27 -5.31 -2.81
C ALA A 140 1.99 -4.79 -1.55
N GLY A 141 3.05 -3.99 -1.74
CA GLY A 141 3.72 -3.28 -0.64
C GLY A 141 2.79 -2.31 0.08
N HIS A 142 1.90 -1.64 -0.65
CA HIS A 142 0.89 -0.74 -0.09
C HIS A 142 -0.06 -1.46 0.86
N PHE A 143 -0.62 -2.59 0.43
CA PHE A 143 -1.44 -3.43 1.29
C PHE A 143 -0.68 -3.88 2.53
N LEU A 144 0.52 -4.45 2.35
CA LEU A 144 1.33 -4.98 3.44
C LEU A 144 1.69 -3.92 4.48
N ARG A 145 2.04 -2.70 4.04
CA ARG A 145 2.24 -1.56 4.95
C ARG A 145 0.98 -1.25 5.74
N ASN A 146 -0.17 -1.16 5.08
CA ASN A 146 -1.44 -0.77 5.71
C ASN A 146 -1.97 -1.80 6.72
N VAL A 147 -1.42 -3.02 6.70
CA VAL A 147 -1.66 -4.04 7.72
C VAL A 147 -0.42 -4.30 8.61
N GLY A 148 0.51 -3.36 8.68
CA GLY A 148 1.59 -3.37 9.68
C GLY A 148 2.89 -4.08 9.28
N PHE A 149 3.03 -4.58 8.05
CA PHE A 149 4.25 -5.21 7.53
C PHE A 149 5.15 -4.25 6.73
N GLY A 150 5.05 -2.93 6.98
CA GLY A 150 5.74 -1.90 6.20
C GLY A 150 7.25 -1.80 6.41
N ALA A 151 7.77 -2.29 7.53
CA ALA A 151 9.19 -2.15 7.87
C ALA A 151 10.12 -2.83 6.86
N ASP A 152 9.61 -3.86 6.17
CA ASP A 152 10.39 -4.72 5.29
C ASP A 152 10.13 -4.49 3.79
N VAL A 153 9.06 -3.78 3.40
CA VAL A 153 8.69 -3.57 1.99
C VAL A 153 8.48 -2.09 1.67
N ALA A 154 9.02 -1.64 0.54
CA ALA A 154 8.84 -0.28 0.05
C ALA A 154 7.57 -0.16 -0.80
N ILE A 155 7.07 1.08 -0.94
CA ILE A 155 5.97 1.44 -1.84
C ILE A 155 6.54 2.39 -2.90
N LEU A 156 7.19 1.84 -3.92
CA LEU A 156 7.84 2.65 -4.96
C LEU A 156 6.85 3.18 -6.00
N ASP A 157 6.15 4.25 -5.67
CA ASP A 157 5.37 5.04 -6.63
C ASP A 157 6.20 6.17 -7.27
N ARG A 158 5.58 6.93 -8.18
CA ARG A 158 6.26 8.02 -8.90
C ARG A 158 6.74 9.16 -7.98
N HIS A 159 6.01 9.47 -6.91
CA HIS A 159 6.39 10.50 -5.94
C HIS A 159 7.56 10.01 -5.08
N ILE A 160 7.50 8.78 -4.58
CA ILE A 160 8.60 8.17 -3.83
C ILE A 160 9.86 8.09 -4.69
N LEU A 161 9.78 7.61 -5.92
CA LEU A 161 10.92 7.56 -6.83
C LEU A 161 11.52 8.95 -7.11
N LYS A 162 10.69 9.99 -7.32
CA LYS A 162 11.18 11.37 -7.44
C LYS A 162 11.91 11.86 -6.20
N ASN A 163 11.42 11.52 -5.02
CA ASN A 163 12.08 11.84 -3.75
C ASN A 163 13.42 11.10 -3.63
N LEU A 164 13.49 9.82 -4.01
CA LEU A 164 14.73 9.05 -4.01
C LEU A 164 15.79 9.63 -4.98
N VAL A 165 15.38 10.19 -6.13
CA VAL A 165 16.30 10.95 -7.01
C VAL A 165 16.84 12.19 -6.30
N LYS A 166 15.96 13.01 -5.69
CA LYS A 166 16.37 14.22 -4.97
C LYS A 166 17.24 13.93 -3.75
N LEU A 167 17.05 12.77 -3.11
CA LEU A 167 17.89 12.26 -2.02
C LEU A 167 19.20 11.63 -2.52
N GLU A 168 19.40 11.54 -3.84
CA GLU A 168 20.55 10.88 -4.48
C GLU A 168 20.70 9.40 -4.07
N VAL A 169 19.57 8.72 -3.85
CA VAL A 169 19.50 7.26 -3.61
C VAL A 169 19.51 6.50 -4.93
N ILE A 170 18.93 7.11 -5.97
CA ILE A 170 18.96 6.65 -7.35
C ILE A 170 19.31 7.83 -8.27
N ASP A 171 19.95 7.56 -9.40
CA ASP A 171 20.50 8.61 -10.26
C ASP A 171 19.41 9.33 -11.06
N GLU A 172 18.41 8.59 -11.53
CA GLU A 172 17.31 9.13 -12.34
C GLU A 172 16.01 8.37 -12.13
N LEU A 173 14.91 8.96 -12.61
CA LEU A 173 13.59 8.33 -12.58
C LEU A 173 13.52 7.23 -13.66
N PRO A 174 13.32 5.95 -13.31
CA PRO A 174 13.25 4.89 -14.31
C PRO A 174 11.99 5.05 -15.18
N LYS A 175 12.14 4.84 -16.50
CA LYS A 175 11.03 4.88 -17.46
C LYS A 175 10.01 3.77 -17.23
N THR A 176 10.49 2.58 -16.89
CA THR A 176 9.70 1.40 -16.55
C THR A 176 10.28 0.76 -15.30
N LEU A 177 9.43 0.08 -14.53
CA LEU A 177 9.83 -0.55 -13.28
C LEU A 177 9.59 -2.06 -13.39
N SER A 178 10.60 -2.78 -13.86
CA SER A 178 10.58 -4.26 -13.85
C SER A 178 10.66 -4.77 -12.41
N PRO A 179 10.20 -6.01 -12.13
CA PRO A 179 10.33 -6.61 -10.78
C PRO A 179 11.76 -6.58 -10.24
N LYS A 180 12.75 -6.89 -11.09
CA LYS A 180 14.17 -6.84 -10.72
C LYS A 180 14.59 -5.42 -10.31
N LEU A 181 14.28 -4.42 -11.13
CA LEU A 181 14.62 -3.03 -10.84
C LEU A 181 13.88 -2.50 -9.60
N TYR A 182 12.63 -2.92 -9.39
CA TYR A 182 11.87 -2.58 -8.18
C TYR A 182 12.62 -3.01 -6.93
N LEU A 183 13.04 -4.27 -6.86
CA LEU A 183 13.74 -4.83 -5.70
C LEU A 183 15.13 -4.21 -5.51
N GLU A 184 15.83 -3.90 -6.61
CA GLU A 184 17.11 -3.17 -6.55
C GLU A 184 16.95 -1.77 -5.94
N ILE A 185 15.91 -1.02 -6.33
CA ILE A 185 15.63 0.32 -5.78
C ILE A 185 15.15 0.21 -4.33
N GLU A 186 14.32 -0.78 -4.00
CA GLU A 186 13.90 -1.05 -2.62
C GLU A 186 15.12 -1.28 -1.72
N GLU A 187 16.10 -2.07 -2.17
CA GLU A 187 17.30 -2.32 -1.38
C GLU A 187 18.18 -1.06 -1.24
N LYS A 188 18.27 -0.22 -2.28
CA LYS A 188 18.91 1.10 -2.17
C LYS A 188 18.21 1.98 -1.14
N MET A 189 16.87 2.04 -1.15
CA MET A 189 16.07 2.77 -0.16
C MET A 189 16.27 2.22 1.25
N ARG A 190 16.30 0.89 1.41
CA ARG A 190 16.52 0.22 2.71
C ARG A 190 17.88 0.60 3.30
N LYS A 191 18.94 0.53 2.50
CA LYS A 191 20.29 0.93 2.92
C LYS A 191 20.35 2.41 3.29
N TYR A 192 19.66 3.27 2.53
CA TYR A 192 19.58 4.69 2.83
C TYR A 192 18.86 4.97 4.15
N CYS A 193 17.70 4.35 4.36
CA CYS A 193 16.93 4.44 5.61
C CYS A 193 17.76 4.02 6.84
N LYS A 194 18.51 2.93 6.73
CA LYS A 194 19.47 2.50 7.76
C LYS A 194 20.55 3.55 8.03
N PHE A 195 21.13 4.13 6.97
CA PHE A 195 22.16 5.17 7.09
C PHE A 195 21.64 6.43 7.79
N VAL A 196 20.44 6.90 7.44
CA VAL A 196 19.85 8.11 8.02
C VAL A 196 19.12 7.89 9.34
N LYS A 197 18.96 6.63 9.76
CA LYS A 197 18.27 6.19 10.99
C LYS A 197 16.78 6.58 11.02
N ILE A 198 16.11 6.50 9.87
CA ILE A 198 14.65 6.63 9.75
C ILE A 198 14.14 5.30 9.18
N PRO A 199 13.24 4.58 9.88
CA PRO A 199 12.65 3.33 9.38
C PRO A 199 11.98 3.51 8.01
N MET A 200 11.92 2.45 7.21
CA MET A 200 11.48 2.54 5.81
C MET A 200 9.98 2.90 5.68
N ASP A 201 9.15 2.38 6.57
CA ASP A 201 7.73 2.70 6.70
C ASP A 201 7.47 4.13 7.18
N GLU A 202 8.30 4.62 8.12
CA GLU A 202 8.30 6.03 8.53
C GLU A 202 8.74 6.96 7.38
N MET A 203 9.77 6.56 6.63
CA MET A 203 10.24 7.31 5.45
C MET A 203 9.17 7.38 4.37
N ASP A 204 8.44 6.30 4.10
CA ASP A 204 7.33 6.30 3.13
C ASP A 204 6.27 7.35 3.50
N LEU A 205 5.77 7.33 4.74
CA LEU A 205 4.76 8.29 5.20
C LEU A 205 5.28 9.74 5.20
N LEU A 206 6.56 9.94 5.54
CA LEU A 206 7.21 11.24 5.51
C LEU A 206 7.28 11.83 4.10
N LEU A 207 7.72 11.03 3.12
CA LEU A 207 7.83 11.47 1.73
C LEU A 207 6.44 11.73 1.14
N TRP A 208 5.44 10.91 1.49
CA TRP A 208 4.05 11.15 1.10
C TRP A 208 3.45 12.41 1.74
N TYR A 209 3.70 12.63 3.03
CA TYR A 209 3.26 13.86 3.71
C TYR A 209 3.83 15.10 3.03
N LYS A 210 5.09 15.08 2.60
CA LYS A 210 5.71 16.19 1.87
C LYS A 210 4.98 16.54 0.57
N GLU A 211 4.38 15.55 -0.09
CA GLU A 211 3.70 15.72 -1.38
C GLU A 211 2.21 16.05 -1.22
N ALA A 212 1.54 15.47 -0.22
CA ALA A 212 0.09 15.58 -0.03
C ALA A 212 -0.36 16.49 1.13
N GLY A 213 0.55 16.85 2.04
CA GLY A 213 0.26 17.63 3.24
C GLY A 213 -0.52 16.86 4.33
N VAL A 214 -0.80 15.58 4.13
CA VAL A 214 -1.59 14.76 5.05
C VAL A 214 -0.99 13.36 5.19
N ILE A 215 -1.05 12.81 6.41
CA ILE A 215 -0.72 11.41 6.67
C ILE A 215 -1.99 10.58 6.44
N PHE A 216 -2.01 9.85 5.33
CA PHE A 216 -3.12 8.96 4.99
C PHE A 216 -2.70 7.49 5.10
N LYS A 217 -3.00 6.68 4.09
CA LYS A 217 -2.74 5.25 4.03
C LYS A 217 -2.40 4.85 2.62
#